data_AF-A0A7V1EAJ4-F1
#
_entry.id   AF-A0A7V1EAJ4-F1
#
_cell.length_a   1.000
_cell.length_b   1.000
_cell.length_c   1.000
_cell.angle_alpha   90.00
_cell.angle_beta   90.00
_cell.angle_gamma   90.00
#
_symmetry.space_group_name_H-M   'P 1'
#
loop_
_entity.id
_entity.type
_entity.pdbx_description
1 polymer ?
#
loop_
_entity_poly.entity_id
_entity_poly.type
_entity_poly.pdbx_seq_one_letter_code
_entity_poly.pdbx_strand_id
1 'polypeptide(L)' 'YIKVSELSGVHPASCLVFEDSETGINAAFNAKMRCVAVPNRYTADQYFKNADHVVDNLTSDAQILS' A
#
# COMPACT_ATOMS: atom_id res chain seq x y z
N TYR A 1 5.45 -7.74 5.99
CA TYR A 1 3.98 -7.93 6.02
C TYR A 1 3.54 -9.21 6.72
N ILE A 2 3.84 -10.40 6.22
CA ILE A 2 3.38 -11.69 6.82
C ILE A 2 3.68 -11.77 8.32
N LYS A 3 4.92 -11.47 8.73
CA LYS A 3 5.30 -11.52 10.15
C LYS A 3 4.48 -10.59 11.05
N VAL A 4 4.08 -9.41 10.55
CA VAL A 4 3.24 -8.47 11.31
C VAL A 4 1.84 -9.03 11.47
N SER A 5 1.25 -9.58 10.39
CA SER A 5 -0.06 -10.23 10.44
C SER A 5 -0.10 -11.38 11.44
N GLU A 6 0.95 -12.21 11.48
CA GLU A 6 1.09 -13.29 12.48
C GLU A 6 1.13 -12.74 13.92
N LEU A 7 1.95 -11.72 14.18
CA LEU A 7 2.10 -11.13 15.52
C LEU A 7 0.83 -10.41 15.98
N SER A 8 0.08 -9.82 15.05
CA SER A 8 -1.19 -9.15 15.33
C SER A 8 -2.38 -10.11 15.42
N GLY A 9 -2.23 -11.37 14.97
CA GLY A 9 -3.35 -12.32 14.87
C GLY A 9 -4.43 -11.91 13.86
N VAL A 10 -4.11 -10.99 12.93
CA VAL A 10 -5.04 -10.48 11.92
C VAL A 10 -4.77 -11.17 10.60
N HIS A 11 -5.80 -11.72 9.97
CA HIS A 11 -5.67 -12.37 8.66
C HIS A 11 -5.17 -11.37 7.60
N PRO A 12 -4.24 -11.73 6.69
CA PRO A 12 -3.66 -10.79 5.72
C PRO A 12 -4.70 -10.03 4.88
N ALA A 13 -5.77 -10.70 4.44
CA ALA A 13 -6.86 -10.06 3.69
C ALA A 13 -7.63 -9.00 4.48
N SER A 14 -7.51 -9.00 5.81
CA SER A 14 -8.09 -8.00 6.71
C SER A 14 -7.11 -6.85 7.01
N CYS A 15 -5.87 -6.91 6.53
CA CYS A 15 -4.91 -5.82 6.64
C CYS A 15 -5.09 -4.81 5.50
N LEU A 16 -4.82 -3.53 5.81
CA LEU A 16 -4.66 -2.45 4.85
C LEU A 16 -3.27 -1.85 5.05
N VAL A 17 -2.48 -1.81 3.98
CA VAL A 17 -1.11 -1.30 3.97
C VAL A 17 -1.07 0.05 3.26
N PHE A 18 -0.32 1.00 3.80
CA PHE A 18 0.03 2.25 3.12
C PHE A 18 1.52 2.22 2.78
N GLU A 19 1.86 2.40 1.50
CA GLU A 19 3.24 2.32 0.99
C GLU A 19 3.53 3.44 0.01
N ASP A 20 4.76 3.93 -0.01
CA ASP A 20 5.18 4.99 -0.93
C ASP A 20 5.96 4.46 -2.14
N SER A 21 6.38 3.19 -2.13
CA SER A 21 7.27 2.61 -3.14
C SER A 21 6.72 1.32 -3.77
N GLU A 22 7.09 1.07 -5.03
CA GLU A 22 6.70 -0.13 -5.79
C GLU A 22 7.15 -1.42 -5.09
N THR A 23 8.35 -1.43 -4.50
CA THR A 23 8.85 -2.59 -3.73
C THR A 23 7.95 -2.90 -2.54
N GLY A 24 7.52 -1.87 -1.80
CA GLY A 24 6.61 -2.00 -0.67
C GLY A 24 5.24 -2.53 -1.07
N ILE A 25 4.66 -1.96 -2.14
CA ILE A 25 3.38 -2.40 -2.71
C ILE A 25 3.45 -3.86 -3.17
N ASN A 26 4.52 -4.25 -3.87
CA ASN A 26 4.73 -5.63 -4.30
C ASN A 26 4.86 -6.59 -3.11
N ALA A 27 5.49 -6.16 -2.00
CA ALA A 27 5.56 -6.95 -0.79
C ALA A 27 4.20 -7.12 -0.12
N ALA A 28 3.34 -6.09 -0.10
CA ALA A 28 1.98 -6.16 0.43
C ALA A 28 1.09 -7.08 -0.42
N PHE A 29 1.15 -6.94 -1.74
CA PHE A 29 0.44 -7.79 -2.71
C PHE A 29 0.82 -9.27 -2.56
N ASN A 30 2.13 -9.57 -2.48
CA ASN A 30 2.61 -10.93 -2.29
C ASN A 30 2.18 -11.52 -0.94
N ALA A 31 2.02 -10.68 0.09
CA ALA A 31 1.48 -11.07 1.38
C ALA A 31 -0.05 -11.21 1.40
N LYS A 32 -0.74 -11.02 0.27
CA LYS A 32 -2.20 -11.07 0.15
C LYS A 32 -2.93 -10.03 1.03
N MET A 33 -2.32 -8.86 1.18
CA MET A 33 -2.88 -7.70 1.88
C MET A 33 -3.35 -6.66 0.86
N ARG A 34 -4.38 -5.87 1.24
CA ARG A 34 -4.76 -4.68 0.46
C ARG A 34 -3.74 -3.59 0.65
N CYS A 35 -3.47 -2.80 -0.38
CA CYS A 35 -2.46 -1.76 -0.39
C CYS A 35 -2.95 -0.47 -1.05
N VAL A 36 -2.76 0.66 -0.34
CA VAL A 36 -2.93 2.01 -0.86
C VAL A 36 -1.56 2.62 -1.07
N ALA A 37 -1.24 2.98 -2.31
CA ALA A 37 -0.01 3.70 -2.63
C ALA A 37 -0.15 5.19 -2.27
N VAL A 38 0.86 5.76 -1.64
CA VAL A 38 0.99 7.19 -1.31
C VAL A 38 2.34 7.68 -1.82
N PRO A 39 2.50 7.91 -3.13
CA PRO A 39 3.79 8.25 -3.72
C PRO A 39 4.31 9.57 -3.19
N ASN A 40 5.63 9.70 -3.10
CA ASN A 40 6.28 10.97 -2.80
C ASN A 40 7.18 11.40 -3.96
N ARG A 41 7.85 12.54 -3.81
CA ARG A 41 8.73 13.11 -4.87
C ARG A 41 9.83 12.17 -5.37
N TYR A 42 10.18 11.12 -4.62
CA TYR A 42 11.21 10.14 -5.00
C TYR A 42 10.64 8.90 -5.69
N THR A 43 9.33 8.66 -5.56
CA THR A 43 8.67 7.45 -6.03
C THR A 43 7.57 7.73 -7.05
N ALA A 44 7.28 9.01 -7.35
CA ALA A 44 6.21 9.43 -8.26
C ALA A 44 6.26 8.76 -9.65
N ASP A 45 7.46 8.47 -10.15
CA ASP A 45 7.67 7.85 -11.47
C ASP A 45 7.69 6.31 -11.43
N GLN A 46 7.45 5.69 -10.26
CA GLN A 46 7.40 4.23 -10.12
C GLN A 46 6.04 3.66 -10.55
N TYR A 47 5.99 2.35 -10.79
CA TYR A 47 4.80 1.70 -11.33
C TYR A 47 4.02 0.95 -10.25
N PHE A 48 2.92 1.56 -9.80
CA PHE A 48 2.11 1.05 -8.68
C PHE A 48 0.99 0.08 -9.08
N LYS A 49 1.25 -0.81 -10.04
CA LYS A 49 0.23 -1.71 -10.64
C LYS A 49 -0.51 -2.61 -9.63
N ASN A 50 0.17 -3.02 -8.56
CA ASN A 50 -0.38 -3.96 -7.59
C ASN A 50 -1.02 -3.28 -6.37
N ALA A 51 -1.11 -1.95 -6.36
CA ALA A 51 -1.88 -1.22 -5.36
C ALA A 51 -3.38 -1.29 -5.72
N ASP A 52 -4.23 -1.37 -4.69
CA ASP A 52 -5.69 -1.28 -4.86
C ASP A 52 -6.12 0.14 -5.21
N HIS A 53 -5.45 1.14 -4.61
CA HIS A 53 -5.64 2.56 -4.87
C HIS A 53 -4.31 3.29 -4.83
N VAL A 54 -4.20 4.39 -5.57
CA VAL A 54 -3.14 5.38 -5.42
C VAL A 54 -3.81 6.65 -4.91
N VAL A 55 -3.28 7.25 -3.85
CA VAL A 55 -3.75 8.55 -3.32
C VAL A 55 -2.61 9.55 -3.31
N ASP A 56 -2.96 10.83 -3.41
CA ASP A 56 -2.00 11.93 -3.42
C ASP A 56 -1.39 12.24 -2.04
N ASN A 57 -2.14 11.99 -0.96
CA ASN A 57 -1.73 12.25 0.41
C ASN A 57 -2.53 11.41 1.44
N LEU A 58 -2.30 11.65 2.73
CA LEU A 58 -3.00 10.99 3.86
C LEU A 58 -3.78 11.97 4.75
N THR A 59 -4.13 13.15 4.22
CA THR A 59 -4.99 14.12 4.91
C THR A 59 -6.46 13.90 4.57
N SER A 60 -7.36 14.63 5.24
CA SER A 60 -8.81 14.45 5.09
C SER A 60 -9.36 14.80 3.70
N ASP A 61 -8.57 15.49 2.89
CA ASP A 61 -8.85 15.93 1.52
C ASP A 61 -8.17 15.05 0.45
N ALA A 62 -7.55 13.94 0.85
CA ALA A 62 -6.91 12.98 -0.06
C ALA A 62 -7.81 12.60 -1.24
N GLN A 63 -7.23 12.55 -2.43
CA GLN A 63 -7.90 12.15 -3.67
C GLN A 63 -7.35 10.82 -4.16
N ILE A 64 -8.24 9.94 -4.62
CA ILE A 64 -7.84 8.74 -5.35
C ILE A 64 -7.44 9.15 -6.77
N LEU A 65 -6.21 8.83 -7.15
CA LEU A 65 -5.69 9.08 -8.48
C LEU A 65 -6.23 8.02 -9.45
N SER A 66 -6.64 8.47 -10.64
CA SER A 66 -7.21 7.64 -11.72
C SER A 66 -6.16 6.85 -12.49
#